data_AF-X1MZX8-F1
#
_entry.id   AF-X1MZX8-F1
#
_cell.length_a   1.000
_cell.length_b   1.000
_cell.length_c   1.000
_cell.angle_alpha   90.00
_cell.angle_beta   90.00
_cell.angle_gamma   90.00
#
_symmetry.space_group_name_H-M   'P 1'
#
loop_
_entity.id
_entity.type
_entity.pdbx_description
1 polymer ?
#
loop_
_entity_poly.entity_id
_entity_poly.type
_entity_poly.pdbx_seq_one_letter_code
_entity_poly.pdbx_strand_id
1 'polypeptide(L)'
;YFKKLDGVIEEWIFGAAPKEITNKMRKFRIPRFTMILSDWLNLLVREGFILEEFCEPYPEKDVLKNFPEEYDSTIILYFLIIRCRKPKK
;
A
#
# COMPACT_ATOMS: atom_id res chain seq x y z
N TYR A 1 10.09 -16.92 -4.79
CA TYR A 1 10.45 -15.49 -4.76
C TYR A 1 9.28 -14.65 -4.25
N PHE A 2 8.10 -14.65 -4.89
CA PHE A 2 6.89 -13.97 -4.36
C PHE A 2 5.74 -14.94 -4.06
N LYS A 3 5.02 -14.73 -2.96
CA LYS A 3 3.79 -15.46 -2.62
C LYS A 3 2.60 -14.60 -3.02
N LYS A 4 1.82 -15.06 -4.00
CA LYS A 4 0.54 -14.41 -4.35
C LYS A 4 -0.45 -14.63 -3.21
N LEU A 5 -1.09 -13.55 -2.76
CA LEU A 5 -2.20 -13.62 -1.82
C LEU A 5 -3.45 -13.11 -2.55
N ASP A 6 -4.53 -13.87 -2.46
CA ASP A 6 -5.77 -13.59 -3.16
C ASP A 6 -6.92 -13.64 -2.16
N GLY A 7 -7.17 -12.49 -1.52
CA GLY A 7 -8.24 -12.35 -0.52
C GLY A 7 -7.99 -13.07 0.81
N VAL A 8 -6.73 -13.41 1.14
CA VAL A 8 -6.40 -14.03 2.44
C VAL A 8 -6.68 -13.04 3.56
N ILE A 9 -7.48 -13.45 4.55
CA ILE A 9 -7.83 -12.59 5.68
C ILE A 9 -6.60 -12.39 6.58
N GLU A 10 -6.17 -11.13 6.68
CA GLU A 10 -5.17 -10.67 7.64
C GLU A 10 -5.89 -10.03 8.83
N GLU A 11 -5.48 -10.43 10.05
CA GLU A 11 -6.02 -9.87 11.29
C GLU A 11 -4.95 -9.08 12.05
N TRP A 12 -5.20 -7.79 12.29
CA TRP A 12 -4.20 -6.90 12.93
C TRP A 12 -4.85 -5.85 13.84
N ILE A 13 -4.03 -5.25 14.71
CA ILE A 13 -4.40 -4.10 15.55
C ILE A 13 -3.16 -3.20 15.68
N PHE A 14 -3.35 -1.93 16.05
CA PHE A 14 -2.25 -0.96 16.17
C PHE A 14 -1.18 -1.43 17.16
N GLY A 15 -0.01 -1.82 16.66
CA GLY A 15 1.09 -2.34 17.47
C GLY A 15 1.72 -1.31 18.42
N ALA A 16 1.66 -0.03 18.07
CA ALA A 16 2.18 1.07 18.90
C ALA A 16 1.20 1.51 20.02
N ALA A 17 -0.05 1.04 20.01
CA ALA A 17 -1.03 1.42 21.02
C ALA A 17 -0.86 0.60 22.32
N PRO A 18 -1.15 1.17 23.51
CA PRO A 18 -1.06 0.46 24.78
C PRO A 18 -1.84 -0.86 24.81
N LYS A 19 -1.24 -1.91 25.37
CA LYS A 19 -1.82 -3.27 25.39
C LYS A 19 -3.11 -3.34 26.21
N GLU A 20 -3.22 -2.53 27.25
CA GLU A 20 -4.40 -2.44 28.11
C GLU A 20 -5.65 -2.04 27.33
N ILE A 21 -5.46 -1.26 26.26
CA ILE A 21 -6.51 -0.83 25.35
C ILE A 21 -6.71 -1.89 24.26
N THR A 22 -5.65 -2.29 23.56
CA THR A 22 -5.76 -3.19 22.40
C THR A 22 -6.25 -4.59 22.77
N ASN A 23 -5.97 -5.09 23.98
CA ASN A 23 -6.47 -6.38 24.47
C ASN A 23 -8.00 -6.42 24.62
N LYS A 24 -8.65 -5.26 24.77
CA LYS A 24 -10.11 -5.14 24.90
C LYS A 24 -10.80 -4.88 23.57
N MET A 25 -10.04 -4.71 22.50
CA MET A 25 -10.51 -4.32 21.19
C MET A 25 -10.49 -5.53 20.25
N ARG A 26 -11.45 -5.56 19.32
CA ARG A 26 -11.43 -6.55 18.23
C ARG A 26 -10.36 -6.16 17.22
N LYS A 27 -9.60 -7.13 16.73
CA LYS A 27 -8.67 -6.93 15.61
C LYS A 27 -9.43 -6.54 14.33
N PHE A 28 -8.82 -5.68 13.54
CA PHE A 28 -9.23 -5.47 12.15
C PHE A 28 -9.09 -6.77 11.37
N ARG A 29 -9.99 -6.99 10.41
CA ARG A 29 -9.96 -8.14 9.51
C ARG A 29 -10.07 -7.62 8.10
N ILE A 30 -9.02 -7.75 7.31
CA ILE A 30 -8.96 -7.22 5.95
C ILE A 30 -8.53 -8.31 4.97
N PRO A 31 -9.11 -8.38 3.76
CA PRO A 31 -8.59 -9.23 2.71
C PRO A 31 -7.29 -8.64 2.17
N ARG A 32 -6.20 -9.42 2.22
CA ARG A 32 -4.92 -9.03 1.64
C ARG A 32 -4.77 -9.59 0.23
N PHE A 33 -4.48 -8.69 -0.70
CA PHE A 33 -4.08 -9.01 -2.06
C PHE A 33 -2.59 -8.70 -2.23
N THR A 34 -1.82 -9.66 -2.70
CA THR A 34 -0.39 -9.46 -2.97
C THR A 34 -0.13 -9.94 -4.38
N MET A 35 0.17 -8.98 -5.24
CA MET A 35 0.53 -9.18 -6.63
C MET A 35 1.83 -8.43 -6.91
N ILE A 36 2.59 -8.93 -7.87
CA ILE A 36 3.79 -8.24 -8.33
C ILE A 36 3.40 -7.00 -9.15
N LEU A 37 4.34 -6.07 -9.34
CA LEU A 37 4.07 -4.82 -10.06
C LEU A 37 3.49 -5.07 -11.46
N SER A 38 4.08 -6.00 -12.22
CA SER A 38 3.59 -6.34 -13.56
C SER A 38 2.15 -6.84 -13.58
N ASP A 39 1.69 -7.55 -12.55
CA ASP A 39 0.31 -8.03 -12.46
C ASP A 39 -0.67 -6.86 -12.29
N TRP A 40 -0.34 -5.88 -11.43
CA TRP A 40 -1.14 -4.66 -11.27
C TRP A 40 -1.19 -3.83 -12.55
N LEU A 41 -0.05 -3.61 -13.20
CA LEU A 41 0.02 -2.80 -14.41
C LEU A 41 -0.72 -3.46 -15.58
N ASN A 42 -0.50 -4.77 -15.78
CA ASN A 42 -1.17 -5.52 -16.84
C ASN A 42 -2.67 -5.65 -16.60
N LEU A 43 -3.13 -5.70 -15.34
CA LEU A 43 -4.56 -5.62 -15.04
C LEU A 43 -5.17 -4.34 -15.60
N LEU A 44 -4.59 -3.17 -15.32
CA LEU A 44 -5.10 -1.89 -15.81
C LEU A 44 -5.09 -1.82 -17.34
N VAL A 45 -4.01 -2.28 -17.99
CA VAL A 45 -3.90 -2.30 -19.45
C VAL A 45 -4.96 -3.22 -20.07
N ARG A 46 -5.15 -4.43 -19.54
CA ARG A 46 -6.17 -5.37 -20.04
C ARG A 46 -7.59 -4.82 -19.89
N GLU A 47 -7.85 -4.06 -18.84
CA GLU A 47 -9.14 -3.40 -18.61
C GLU A 47 -9.34 -2.14 -19.50
N GLY A 48 -8.39 -1.86 -20.40
CA GLY A 48 -8.46 -0.79 -21.38
C GLY A 48 -8.09 0.58 -20.83
N PHE A 49 -7.41 0.65 -19.67
CA PHE A 49 -6.87 1.91 -19.17
C PHE A 49 -5.59 2.28 -19.90
N ILE A 50 -5.43 3.59 -20.15
CA ILE A 50 -4.17 4.19 -20.55
C ILE A 50 -3.48 4.64 -19.26
N LEU A 51 -2.26 4.16 -19.04
CA LEU A 51 -1.41 4.57 -17.92
C LEU A 51 -0.77 5.91 -18.27
N GLU A 52 -0.93 6.91 -17.42
CA GLU A 52 -0.49 8.28 -17.71
C GLU A 52 0.67 8.73 -16.82
N GLU A 53 0.69 8.32 -15.54
CA GLU A 53 1.71 8.74 -14.59
C GLU A 53 1.83 7.75 -13.43
N PHE A 54 3.04 7.62 -12.90
CA PHE A 54 3.37 6.81 -11.73
C PHE A 54 4.04 7.71 -10.69
N CYS A 55 3.61 7.59 -9.44
CA CYS A 55 4.19 8.31 -8.33
C CYS A 55 4.42 7.34 -7.18
N GLU A 56 5.67 7.26 -6.71
CA GLU A 56 6.04 6.56 -5.50
C GLU A 56 6.37 7.63 -4.46
N PRO A 57 5.46 7.93 -3.52
CA PRO A 57 5.66 8.99 -2.54
C PRO A 57 6.86 8.70 -1.65
N TYR A 58 7.64 9.75 -1.36
CA TYR A 58 8.71 9.72 -0.37
C TYR A 58 8.66 11.00 0.47
N PRO A 59 9.00 10.94 1.76
CA PRO A 59 8.93 12.10 2.63
C PRO A 59 10.05 13.09 2.31
N GLU A 60 9.71 14.38 2.34
CA GLU A 60 10.71 15.44 2.26
C GLU A 60 11.52 15.54 3.56
N LYS A 61 12.70 16.17 3.49
CA LYS A 61 13.60 16.31 4.65
C LYS A 61 12.94 16.98 5.85
N ASP A 62 12.07 17.96 5.63
CA ASP A 62 11.38 18.66 6.72
C ASP A 62 10.29 17.80 7.37
N VAL A 63 9.69 16.85 6.64
CA VAL A 63 8.79 15.85 7.21
C VAL A 63 9.58 14.93 8.15
N LEU A 64 10.75 14.45 7.73
CA LEU A 64 11.60 13.55 8.53
C LEU A 64 12.17 14.19 9.80
N LYS A 65 12.33 15.52 9.83
CA LYS A 65 12.71 16.23 11.07
C LYS A 65 11.62 16.12 12.14
N ASN A 66 10.36 16.16 11.72
CA ASN A 66 9.21 16.11 12.62
C ASN A 66 8.75 14.66 12.89
N PHE A 67 9.01 13.74 11.95
CA PHE A 67 8.63 12.33 12.01
C PHE A 67 9.81 11.42 11.63
N PRO A 68 10.85 11.29 12.49
CA PRO A 68 12.03 10.50 12.19
C PRO A 68 11.75 9.01 11.96
N GLU A 69 10.66 8.48 12.52
CA GLU A 69 10.19 7.11 12.36
C GLU A 69 9.84 6.76 10.90
N GLU A 70 9.54 7.77 10.07
CA GLU A 70 9.23 7.59 8.65
C GLU A 70 10.47 7.41 7.77
N TYR A 71 11.69 7.39 8.34
CA TYR A 71 12.94 7.25 7.58
C TYR A 71 12.97 6.02 6.66
N ASP A 72 12.36 4.91 7.09
CA ASP A 72 12.29 3.68 6.29
C ASP A 72 11.58 3.90 4.95
N SER A 73 10.62 4.83 4.89
CA SER A 73 9.92 5.19 3.65
C SER A 73 10.79 5.94 2.63
N THR A 74 12.01 6.34 3.00
CA THR A 74 13.03 6.85 2.06
C THR A 74 13.84 5.75 1.39
N ILE A 75 13.80 4.53 1.94
CA ILE A 75 14.55 3.37 1.47
C ILE A 75 13.61 2.39 0.77
N ILE A 76 12.41 2.18 1.33
CA ILE A 76 11.40 1.25 0.84
C ILE A 76 10.13 2.02 0.49
N LEU A 77 9.67 1.89 -0.74
CA LEU A 77 8.46 2.55 -1.22
C LEU A 77 7.23 1.78 -0.77
N TYR A 78 6.45 2.39 0.12
CA TYR A 78 5.24 1.76 0.67
C TYR A 78 4.03 1.89 -0.25
N PHE A 79 4.03 2.89 -1.13
CA PHE A 79 2.88 3.21 -1.98
C PHE A 79 3.30 3.42 -3.42
N LEU A 80 2.45 2.96 -4.33
CA LEU A 80 2.49 3.29 -5.75
C LEU A 80 1.14 3.90 -6.12
N ILE A 81 1.16 5.17 -6.51
CA ILE A 81 0.00 5.90 -7.02
C ILE A 81 0.09 5.89 -8.54
N ILE A 82 -0.99 5.47 -9.19
CA ILE A 82 -1.06 5.36 -10.64
C ILE A 82 -2.19 6.26 -11.14
N ARG A 83 -1.85 7.23 -11.98
CA ARG A 83 -2.84 7.98 -12.75
C ARG A 83 -3.11 7.23 -14.05
N CYS A 84 -4.37 6.90 -14.28
CA CYS A 84 -4.81 6.23 -15.49
C CYS A 84 -6.12 6.80 -15.99
N ARG A 85 -6.35 6.69 -17.30
CA ARG A 85 -7.54 7.18 -17.97
C ARG A 85 -8.19 6.06 -18.76
N LYS A 86 -9.51 5.91 -18.61
CA LYS A 86 -10.31 5.02 -19.46
C LYS A 86 -10.79 5.79 -20.70
N PRO A 87 -10.44 5.38 -21.92
CA PRO A 87 -10.98 5.99 -23.14
C PRO A 87 -12.51 5.89 -23.17
N LYS A 88 -13.18 6.92 -23.68
CA LYS A 88 -14.60 6.80 -24.05
C LYS A 88 -14.69 5.89 -25.28
N LYS A 89 -15.75 5.08 -25.36
CA LYS A 89 -16.06 4.29 -26.55
C LYS A 89 -16.34 5.22 -27.74
#